data_AF-A0A6J6G918-F1
#
_entry.id   AF-A0A6J6G918-F1
#
_cell.length_a   1.000
_cell.length_b   1.000
_cell.length_c   1.000
_cell.angle_alpha   90.00
_cell.angle_beta   90.00
_cell.angle_gamma   90.00
#
_symmetry.space_group_name_H-M   'P 1'
#
loop_
_entity.id
_entity.type
_entity.pdbx_description
1 polymer ?
#
loop_
_entity_poly.entity_id
_entity_poly.type
_entity_poly.pdbx_seq_one_letter_code
_entity_poly.pdbx_strand_id
1 'polypeptide(L)'
;MRPSRLIIGEIREAESLDLLIALNSGLPGMATIHANSAKDAIRKLQTLPLLAGENISHFFVTPLVARSIDLVIQIAIDNKGSRRILEILQVTKRVEGEHIETEAVWTLEKNEYRRGMQPIL
;
A
#
# COMPACT_ATOMS: atom_id res chain seq x y z
N MET A 1 -1.21 16.96 19.67
CA MET A 1 -0.14 17.37 18.73
C MET A 1 -0.77 17.71 17.38
N ARG A 2 -0.12 18.50 16.50
CA ARG A 2 -0.61 18.83 15.13
C ARG A 2 0.49 18.54 14.09
N PRO A 3 0.80 17.26 13.80
CA PRO A 3 1.82 16.92 12.83
C PRO A 3 1.37 17.32 11.41
N SER A 4 2.34 17.64 10.55
CA SER A 4 2.10 17.86 9.11
C SER A 4 2.18 16.57 8.30
N ARG A 5 2.80 15.51 8.87
CA ARG A 5 2.92 14.20 8.25
C ARG A 5 3.16 13.09 9.27
N LEU A 6 2.81 11.86 8.90
CA LEU A 6 3.10 10.63 9.64
C LEU A 6 4.11 9.77 8.87
N ILE A 7 5.15 9.29 9.54
CA ILE A 7 6.07 8.29 8.95
C ILE A 7 6.15 7.13 9.92
N ILE A 8 5.89 5.93 9.41
CA ILE A 8 6.15 4.68 10.13
C ILE A 8 7.34 4.01 9.46
N GLY A 9 8.36 3.69 10.24
CA GLY A 9 9.56 3.03 9.71
C GLY A 9 9.22 1.73 9.02
N GLU A 10 8.53 0.84 9.72
CA GLU A 10 8.04 -0.45 9.21
C GLU A 10 6.76 -0.83 9.95
N ILE A 11 5.76 -1.28 9.20
CA ILE A 11 4.54 -1.91 9.72
C ILE A 11 4.80 -3.41 9.86
N ARG A 12 4.46 -3.96 11.02
CA ARG A 12 4.58 -5.36 11.38
C ARG A 12 3.26 -5.96 11.84
N GLU A 13 2.41 -5.19 12.53
CA GLU A 13 1.21 -5.70 13.20
C GLU A 13 0.02 -4.70 13.16
N ALA A 14 -0.76 -4.66 14.24
CA ALA A 14 -2.01 -3.93 14.38
C ALA A 14 -1.86 -2.40 14.29
N GLU A 15 -0.67 -1.83 14.45
CA GLU A 15 -0.40 -0.39 14.28
C GLU A 15 -0.70 0.10 12.85
N SER A 16 -0.83 -0.83 11.90
CA SER A 16 -1.39 -0.57 10.57
C SER A 16 -2.78 0.08 10.63
N LEU A 17 -3.62 -0.24 11.61
CA LEU A 17 -4.94 0.37 11.76
C LEU A 17 -4.82 1.87 12.09
N ASP A 18 -3.93 2.23 13.02
CA ASP A 18 -3.72 3.62 13.42
C ASP A 18 -3.18 4.46 12.25
N LEU A 19 -2.27 3.89 11.46
CA LEU A 19 -1.80 4.51 10.22
C LEU A 19 -2.97 4.77 9.27
N LEU A 20 -3.77 3.75 8.98
CA LEU A 20 -4.88 3.85 8.03
C LEU A 20 -5.93 4.88 8.48
N ILE A 21 -6.25 4.92 9.77
CA ILE A 21 -7.16 5.93 10.34
C ILE A 21 -6.58 7.34 10.19
N ALA A 22 -5.28 7.51 10.48
CA ALA A 22 -4.60 8.80 10.35
C ALA A 22 -4.59 9.28 8.89
N LEU A 23 -4.23 8.41 7.94
CA LEU A 23 -4.23 8.72 6.51
C LEU A 23 -5.63 9.09 6.02
N ASN A 24 -6.65 8.31 6.38
CA ASN A 24 -8.04 8.58 6.00
C ASN A 24 -8.59 9.89 6.58
N SER A 25 -8.05 10.36 7.71
CA SER A 25 -8.40 11.67 8.29
C SER A 25 -7.76 12.87 7.55
N GLY A 26 -6.93 12.60 6.54
CA GLY A 26 -6.27 13.62 5.73
C GLY A 26 -4.85 13.99 6.18
N LEU A 27 -4.25 13.26 7.13
CA LEU A 27 -2.84 13.44 7.49
C LEU A 27 -1.97 12.71 6.44
N PRO A 28 -1.15 13.42 5.65
CA PRO A 28 -0.29 12.75 4.68
C PRO A 28 0.74 11.87 5.39
N GLY A 29 1.09 10.74 4.81
CA GLY A 29 2.08 9.87 5.42
C GLY A 29 2.61 8.79 4.51
N MET A 30 3.55 8.02 5.05
CA MET A 30 4.13 6.87 4.37
C MET A 30 4.62 5.85 5.40
N ALA A 31 4.70 4.61 4.97
CA ALA A 31 5.27 3.53 5.75
C ALA A 31 6.01 2.53 4.85
N THR A 32 6.85 1.69 5.44
CA THR A 32 7.32 0.48 4.77
C THR A 32 6.61 -0.75 5.32
N ILE A 33 6.49 -1.79 4.51
CA ILE A 33 5.92 -3.07 4.90
C ILE A 33 6.62 -4.17 4.10
N HIS A 34 6.99 -5.27 4.75
CA HIS A 34 7.59 -6.40 4.06
C HIS A 34 6.52 -7.13 3.23
N ALA A 35 6.68 -7.20 1.91
CA ALA A 35 5.78 -7.94 1.02
C ALA A 35 6.52 -8.49 -0.21
N ASN A 36 6.01 -9.58 -0.78
CA ASN A 36 6.60 -10.23 -1.96
C ASN A 36 6.18 -9.56 -3.27
N SER A 37 5.14 -8.73 -3.23
CA SER A 37 4.65 -7.92 -4.35
C SER A 37 3.94 -6.66 -3.85
N ALA A 38 3.74 -5.67 -4.72
CA ALA A 38 2.94 -4.49 -4.37
C ALA A 38 1.49 -4.88 -4.01
N LYS A 39 0.91 -5.87 -4.72
CA LYS A 39 -0.42 -6.41 -4.39
C LYS A 39 -0.46 -7.11 -3.03
N ASP A 40 0.58 -7.85 -2.67
CA ASP A 40 0.66 -8.47 -1.35
C ASP A 40 0.79 -7.44 -0.22
N ALA A 41 1.43 -6.29 -0.47
CA ALA A 41 1.45 -5.20 0.49
C ALA A 41 0.04 -4.67 0.78
N ILE A 42 -0.79 -4.50 -0.26
CA ILE A 42 -2.21 -4.12 -0.10
C ILE A 42 -2.97 -5.18 0.70
N ARG A 43 -2.83 -6.46 0.35
CA ARG A 43 -3.48 -7.56 1.10
C ARG A 43 -3.06 -7.56 2.57
N LYS A 44 -1.77 -7.36 2.86
CA LYS A 44 -1.29 -7.25 4.24
C LYS A 44 -1.90 -6.05 4.97
N LEU A 45 -2.04 -4.90 4.31
CA LEU A 45 -2.75 -3.75 4.88
C LEU A 45 -4.25 -4.01 5.10
N GLN A 46 -4.86 -5.00 4.42
CA GLN A 46 -6.22 -5.44 4.71
C GLN A 46 -6.31 -6.42 5.89
N THR A 47 -5.25 -7.18 6.16
CA THR A 47 -5.24 -8.24 7.18
C THR A 47 -4.64 -7.80 8.51
N LEU A 48 -3.53 -7.07 8.52
CA LEU A 48 -2.83 -6.67 9.75
C LEU A 48 -3.72 -5.83 10.71
N PRO A 49 -4.59 -4.91 10.23
CA PRO A 49 -5.49 -4.18 11.12
C PRO A 49 -6.48 -5.05 11.90
N LEU A 50 -6.77 -6.26 11.41
CA LEU A 50 -7.68 -7.19 12.08
C LEU A 50 -7.10 -7.72 13.40
N LEU A 51 -5.79 -7.63 13.58
CA LEU A 51 -5.11 -7.98 14.83
C LEU A 51 -5.40 -6.98 15.96
N ALA A 52 -5.98 -5.81 15.66
CA ALA A 52 -6.32 -4.79 16.67
C ALA A 52 -7.54 -5.16 17.53
N GLY A 53 -8.39 -6.10 17.09
CA GLY A 53 -9.54 -6.55 17.88
C GLY A 53 -10.59 -7.31 17.07
N GLU A 54 -11.39 -8.14 17.75
CA GLU A 54 -12.41 -9.01 17.12
C GLU A 54 -13.54 -8.25 16.41
N ASN A 55 -13.73 -6.97 16.74
CA ASN A 55 -14.72 -6.10 16.11
C ASN A 55 -14.23 -5.43 14.81
N ILE A 56 -12.99 -5.64 14.41
CA ILE A 56 -12.43 -5.11 13.16
C ILE A 56 -12.63 -6.14 12.06
N SER A 57 -13.32 -5.76 10.99
CA SER A 57 -13.67 -6.65 9.89
C SER A 57 -13.07 -6.21 8.56
N HIS A 58 -12.90 -7.17 7.63
CA HIS A 58 -12.51 -6.88 6.24
C HIS A 58 -13.46 -5.89 5.54
N PHE A 59 -14.75 -5.92 5.88
CA PHE A 59 -15.75 -4.98 5.36
C PHE A 59 -15.43 -3.52 5.73
N PHE A 60 -14.90 -3.30 6.94
CA PHE A 60 -14.45 -1.98 7.37
C PHE A 60 -13.07 -1.63 6.80
N VAL A 61 -12.12 -2.57 6.85
CA VAL A 61 -10.71 -2.30 6.51
C VAL A 61 -10.49 -2.12 5.01
N THR A 62 -11.15 -2.90 4.16
CA THR A 62 -10.95 -2.84 2.69
C THR A 62 -11.20 -1.44 2.12
N PRO A 63 -12.36 -0.79 2.33
CA PRO A 63 -12.57 0.57 1.84
C PRO A 63 -11.65 1.59 2.53
N LEU A 64 -11.22 1.34 3.77
CA LEU A 64 -10.25 2.18 4.46
C LEU A 64 -8.90 2.16 3.74
N VAL A 65 -8.38 0.98 3.39
CA VAL A 65 -7.14 0.82 2.62
C VAL A 65 -7.26 1.48 1.25
N ALA A 66 -8.34 1.20 0.50
CA ALA A 66 -8.56 1.73 -0.85
C ALA A 66 -8.61 3.27 -0.90
N ARG A 67 -9.03 3.91 0.20
CA ARG A 67 -9.12 5.38 0.30
C ARG A 67 -7.86 6.03 0.88
N SER A 68 -7.09 5.28 1.65
CA SER A 68 -5.94 5.80 2.42
C SER A 68 -4.60 5.64 1.70
N ILE A 69 -4.50 4.68 0.80
CA ILE A 69 -3.26 4.37 0.09
C ILE A 69 -3.41 4.84 -1.35
N ASP A 70 -2.50 5.71 -1.79
CA ASP A 70 -2.46 6.17 -3.18
C ASP A 70 -1.53 5.31 -4.04
N LEU A 71 -0.33 5.03 -3.53
CA LEU A 71 0.75 4.34 -4.24
C LEU A 71 1.42 3.29 -3.37
N VAL A 72 1.84 2.19 -4.00
CA VAL A 72 2.74 1.19 -3.44
C VAL A 72 3.97 1.08 -4.33
N ILE A 73 5.15 1.22 -3.73
CA ILE A 73 6.42 1.12 -4.43
C ILE A 73 7.11 -0.16 -3.97
N GLN A 74 7.18 -1.16 -4.84
CA GLN A 74 7.90 -2.40 -4.57
C GLN A 74 9.39 -2.20 -4.87
N ILE A 75 10.23 -2.49 -3.88
CA ILE A 75 11.69 -2.43 -3.98
C ILE A 75 12.27 -3.81 -3.75
N ALA A 76 13.26 -4.20 -4.55
CA ALA A 76 14.04 -5.41 -4.35
C ALA A 76 15.53 -5.17 -4.64
N ILE A 77 16.36 -6.14 -4.27
CA ILE A 77 17.77 -6.19 -4.63
C ILE A 77 17.88 -7.14 -5.83
N ASP A 78 18.46 -6.66 -6.94
CA ASP A 78 18.67 -7.46 -8.15
C ASP A 78 19.80 -8.50 -7.96
N ASN A 79 19.98 -9.37 -8.95
CA ASN A 79 21.04 -10.38 -8.94
C ASN A 79 22.47 -9.80 -8.95
N LYS A 80 22.62 -8.48 -9.19
CA LYS A 80 23.88 -7.75 -9.11
C LYS A 80 24.04 -7.02 -7.76
N GLY A 81 23.16 -7.25 -6.80
CA GLY A 81 23.20 -6.61 -5.48
C GLY A 81 22.71 -5.16 -5.47
N SER A 82 22.15 -4.66 -6.57
CA SER A 82 21.67 -3.27 -6.67
C SER A 82 20.19 -3.17 -6.29
N ARG A 83 19.83 -2.14 -5.51
CA ARG A 83 18.41 -1.83 -5.24
C ARG A 83 17.72 -1.33 -6.50
N ARG A 84 16.54 -1.88 -6.78
CA ARG A 84 15.66 -1.51 -7.90
C ARG A 84 14.23 -1.36 -7.42
N ILE A 85 13.52 -0.39 -7.99
CA ILE A 85 12.06 -0.40 -7.97
C ILE A 85 11.62 -1.45 -8.99
N LEU A 86 10.83 -2.42 -8.56
CA LEU A 86 10.26 -3.46 -9.42
C LEU A 86 8.92 -3.02 -10.01
N GLU A 87 8.09 -2.37 -9.20
CA GLU A 87 6.75 -1.95 -9.56
C GLU A 87 6.38 -0.67 -8.79
N ILE A 88 5.73 0.26 -9.47
CA ILE A 88 4.96 1.35 -8.85
C ILE A 88 3.50 1.06 -9.18
N LEU A 89 2.73 0.69 -8.16
CA LEU A 89 1.33 0.35 -8.25
C LEU A 89 0.48 1.49 -7.71
N GLN A 90 -0.51 1.93 -8.46
CA GLN A 90 -1.56 2.82 -7.98
C GLN A 90 -2.74 2.02 -7.45
N VAL A 91 -3.27 2.46 -6.33
CA VAL A 91 -4.51 1.92 -5.78
C VAL A 91 -5.67 2.73 -6.34
N THR A 92 -6.53 2.06 -7.11
CA THR A 92 -7.77 2.70 -7.56
C THR A 92 -8.75 2.64 -6.39
N LYS A 93 -9.47 3.73 -6.11
CA LYS A 93 -10.41 3.82 -4.99
C LYS A 93 -11.64 2.90 -5.15
N ARG A 94 -11.63 2.02 -6.15
CA ARG A 94 -12.69 1.07 -6.48
C ARG A 94 -12.45 -0.24 -5.75
N VAL A 95 -13.53 -0.79 -5.23
CA VAL A 95 -13.54 -2.02 -4.44
C VAL A 95 -14.65 -2.93 -4.96
N GLU A 96 -14.31 -4.19 -5.21
CA GLU A 96 -15.24 -5.26 -5.55
C GLU A 96 -15.09 -6.39 -4.55
N GLY A 97 -16.05 -6.51 -3.62
CA GLY A 97 -15.93 -7.41 -2.47
C GLY A 97 -14.72 -7.04 -1.60
N GLU A 98 -13.77 -7.96 -1.47
CA GLU A 98 -12.50 -7.73 -0.76
C GLU A 98 -11.35 -7.32 -1.71
N HIS A 99 -11.62 -7.24 -3.01
CA HIS A 99 -10.62 -6.87 -4.00
C HIS A 99 -10.57 -5.35 -4.17
N ILE A 100 -9.39 -4.76 -3.95
CA ILE A 100 -9.11 -3.37 -4.29
C ILE A 100 -8.49 -3.35 -5.69
N GLU A 101 -9.16 -2.67 -6.62
CA GLU A 101 -8.66 -2.54 -8.00
C GLU A 101 -7.38 -1.69 -8.00
N THR A 102 -6.39 -2.11 -8.76
CA THR A 102 -5.05 -1.50 -8.79
C THR A 102 -4.52 -1.44 -10.22
N GLU A 103 -3.74 -0.41 -10.52
CA GLU A 103 -3.15 -0.18 -11.84
C GLU A 103 -1.64 -0.01 -11.72
N ALA A 104 -0.88 -0.71 -12.55
CA ALA A 104 0.56 -0.50 -12.61
C ALA A 104 0.85 0.86 -13.27
N VAL A 105 1.62 1.71 -12.61
CA VAL A 105 2.14 2.96 -13.19
C VAL A 105 3.45 2.69 -13.92
N TRP A 106 4.32 1.89 -13.30
CA TRP A 106 5.59 1.45 -13.85
C TRP A 106 5.93 0.02 -13.42
N THR A 107 6.49 -0.76 -14.32
CA THR A 107 7.00 -2.12 -14.03
C THR A 107 8.40 -2.27 -14.62
N LEU A 108 9.29 -2.94 -13.91
CA LEU A 108 10.61 -3.31 -14.41
C LEU A 108 10.52 -4.65 -15.16
N GLU A 109 10.78 -4.64 -16.46
CA GLU A 109 10.80 -5.83 -17.31
C GLU A 109 12.13 -5.90 -18.07
N LYS A 110 12.87 -7.01 -17.97
CA LYS A 110 14.14 -7.22 -18.67
C LYS A 110 15.15 -6.06 -18.50
N ASN A 111 15.21 -5.46 -17.30
CA ASN A 111 16.01 -4.27 -16.96
C ASN A 111 15.55 -2.95 -17.60
N GLU A 112 14.35 -2.89 -18.14
CA GLU A 112 13.75 -1.68 -18.69
C GLU A 112 12.45 -1.34 -17.96
N TYR A 113 12.24 -0.05 -17.69
CA TYR A 113 10.99 0.42 -17.09
C TYR A 113 9.92 0.59 -18.16
N ARG A 114 8.82 -0.14 -18.00
CA ARG A 114 7.62 -0.01 -18.83
C ARG A 114 6.57 0.78 -18.10
N ARG A 115 6.03 1.81 -18.76
CA ARG A 115 4.92 2.59 -18.24
C ARG A 115 3.63 1.79 -18.42
N GLY A 116 2.81 1.71 -17.38
CA GLY A 116 1.46 1.17 -17.52
C GLY A 116 0.54 2.13 -18.27
N MET A 117 -0.68 1.67 -18.54
CA MET A 117 -1.72 2.51 -19.12
C MET A 117 -2.03 3.65 -18.13
N GLN A 118 -2.08 4.90 -18.62
CA GLN A 118 -2.27 6.06 -17.76
C GLN A 118 -3.55 5.93 -16.92
N PRO A 119 -3.47 6.12 -15.60
CA PRO A 119 -4.61 6.44 -14.77
C PRO A 119 -5.03 7.89 -15.07
N ILE A 120 -6.33 8.10 -15.25
CA ILE A 120 -6.92 9.44 -15.32
C ILE A 120 -6.85 10.02 -13.90
N LEU A 121 -5.84 10.87 -13.61
CA LEU A 121 -5.83 11.69 -12.40
C LEU A 121 -6.99 12.69 -12.42
#